data_AF-A0A096H0P9-F1
#
_entry.id   AF-A0A096H0P9-F1
#
_cell.length_a   1.000
_cell.length_b   1.000
_cell.length_c   1.000
_cell.angle_alpha   90.00
_cell.angle_beta   90.00
_cell.angle_gamma   90.00
#
_symmetry.space_group_name_H-M   'P 1'
#
loop_
_entity.id
_entity.type
_entity.pdbx_description
1 polymer ?
#
loop_
_entity_poly.entity_id
_entity_poly.type
_entity_poly.pdbx_seq_one_letter_code
_entity_poly.pdbx_strand_id
1 'polypeptide(L)'
;MKFTHKLAIVYAATALATSAFALTPAEHSAEKDRISADYKAAKEQCKTLKSNAKDICEEQAKGVEKVSTAELKYKVEPNEKNQYAVAKAKADADYGVAKEKCDDFSGNSKDVCQKDAKAAHVKALESAKVSEVRKDPSAKPGDIANARKDASEKTREADYKAAKERCDPLSGDAKDACVADAKRRFGQ
;
A
#
# COMPACT_ATOMS: atom_id res chain seq x y z
N MET A 1 4.52 17.91 -25.66
CA MET A 1 3.41 17.21 -26.35
C MET A 1 2.70 16.33 -25.32
N LYS A 2 1.41 16.58 -25.06
CA LYS A 2 0.62 15.87 -24.04
C LYS A 2 0.00 14.63 -24.68
N PHE A 3 0.44 13.43 -24.28
CA PHE A 3 -0.17 12.18 -24.72
C PHE A 3 -1.15 11.67 -23.65
N THR A 4 -2.39 12.12 -23.73
CA THR A 4 -3.54 11.53 -23.04
C THR A 4 -3.91 10.20 -23.69
N HIS A 5 -3.39 9.10 -23.14
CA HIS A 5 -3.93 7.76 -23.42
C HIS A 5 -5.07 7.48 -22.44
N LYS A 6 -6.31 7.65 -22.92
CA LYS A 6 -7.48 7.12 -22.22
C LYS A 6 -7.51 5.60 -22.44
N LEU A 7 -6.96 4.82 -21.51
CA LEU A 7 -7.31 3.41 -21.42
C LEU A 7 -8.73 3.32 -20.85
N ALA A 8 -9.69 2.95 -21.70
CA ALA A 8 -11.02 2.58 -21.26
C ALA A 8 -10.94 1.17 -20.64
N ILE A 9 -11.00 1.10 -19.31
CA ILE A 9 -11.18 -0.16 -18.59
C ILE A 9 -12.66 -0.51 -18.67
N VAL A 10 -13.00 -1.55 -19.44
CA VAL A 10 -14.33 -2.16 -19.42
C VAL A 10 -14.44 -2.99 -18.15
N TYR A 11 -15.09 -2.44 -17.12
CA TYR A 11 -15.59 -3.23 -15.99
C TYR A 11 -16.88 -3.92 -16.42
N ALA A 12 -16.78 -5.18 -16.83
CA ALA A 12 -17.95 -6.06 -16.90
C ALA A 12 -18.29 -6.49 -15.46
N ALA A 13 -19.11 -5.70 -14.76
CA ALA A 13 -19.66 -6.09 -13.47
C ALA A 13 -20.80 -7.09 -13.71
N THR A 14 -20.48 -8.39 -13.73
CA THR A 14 -21.49 -9.43 -13.56
C THR A 14 -21.89 -9.47 -12.09
N ALA A 15 -23.05 -8.91 -11.78
CA ALA A 15 -23.67 -9.04 -10.46
C ALA A 15 -24.15 -10.50 -10.27
N LEU A 16 -23.30 -11.33 -9.66
CA LEU A 16 -23.76 -12.57 -9.05
C LEU A 16 -24.29 -12.22 -7.66
N ALA A 17 -25.61 -12.28 -7.51
CA ALA A 17 -26.26 -12.28 -6.22
C ALA A 17 -25.89 -13.58 -5.49
N THR A 18 -24.89 -13.54 -4.61
CA THR A 18 -24.61 -14.65 -3.70
C THR A 18 -25.13 -14.31 -2.31
N SER A 19 -26.18 -15.03 -1.92
CA SER A 19 -26.55 -15.24 -0.53
C SER A 19 -25.33 -15.61 0.31
N ALA A 20 -25.19 -15.03 1.50
CA ALA A 20 -24.04 -15.11 2.40
C ALA A 20 -23.80 -16.51 3.02
N PHE A 21 -23.62 -17.54 2.19
CA PHE A 21 -23.12 -18.84 2.62
C PHE A 21 -21.58 -18.82 2.60
N ALA A 22 -20.95 -19.44 3.60
CA ALA A 22 -19.50 -19.64 3.61
C ALA A 22 -19.07 -20.45 2.38
N LEU A 23 -17.94 -20.09 1.75
CA LEU A 23 -17.43 -20.82 0.58
C LEU A 23 -17.24 -22.31 0.90
N THR A 24 -17.69 -23.17 -0.01
CA THR A 24 -17.36 -24.60 0.04
C THR A 24 -15.86 -24.83 -0.19
N PRO A 25 -15.28 -25.97 0.24
CA PRO A 25 -13.89 -26.29 -0.07
C PRO A 25 -13.57 -26.30 -1.57
N ALA A 26 -14.52 -26.71 -2.41
CA ALA A 26 -14.39 -26.71 -3.86
C ALA A 26 -14.31 -25.28 -4.42
N GLU A 27 -15.20 -24.37 -3.98
CA GLU A 27 -15.17 -22.96 -4.40
C GLU A 27 -13.90 -22.25 -3.89
N HIS A 28 -13.45 -22.55 -2.67
CA HIS A 28 -12.20 -22.02 -2.13
C HIS A 28 -10.98 -22.47 -2.96
N SER A 29 -10.94 -23.74 -3.37
CA SER A 29 -9.89 -24.24 -4.26
C SER A 29 -9.94 -23.58 -5.63
N ALA A 30 -11.13 -23.50 -6.23
CA ALA A 30 -11.34 -22.87 -7.53
C ALA A 30 -10.92 -21.40 -7.54
N GLU A 31 -11.20 -20.67 -6.46
CA GLU A 31 -10.79 -19.27 -6.33
C GLU A 31 -9.27 -19.10 -6.17
N LYS A 32 -8.60 -20.02 -5.47
CA LYS A 32 -7.13 -20.05 -5.42
C LYS A 32 -6.52 -20.30 -6.80
N ASP A 33 -7.07 -21.27 -7.53
CA ASP A 33 -6.61 -21.59 -8.88
C ASP A 33 -6.82 -20.41 -9.82
N ARG A 34 -7.96 -19.71 -9.70
CA ARG A 34 -8.25 -18.48 -10.43
C ARG A 34 -7.25 -17.37 -10.11
N ILE A 35 -6.97 -17.10 -8.84
CA ILE A 35 -5.97 -16.09 -8.43
C ILE A 35 -4.59 -16.42 -9.03
N SER A 36 -4.18 -17.69 -8.98
CA SER A 36 -2.90 -18.12 -9.56
C SER A 36 -2.88 -17.97 -11.08
N ALA A 37 -3.98 -18.31 -11.77
CA ALA A 37 -4.11 -18.16 -13.21
C ALA A 37 -4.08 -16.69 -13.64
N ASP A 38 -4.82 -15.82 -12.94
CA ASP A 38 -4.87 -14.37 -13.18
C ASP A 38 -3.47 -13.75 -12.98
N TYR A 39 -2.74 -14.13 -11.93
CA TYR A 39 -1.37 -13.69 -11.70
C TYR A 39 -0.42 -14.13 -12.82
N LYS A 40 -0.49 -15.39 -13.26
CA LYS A 40 0.32 -15.91 -14.37
C LYS A 40 0.01 -15.15 -15.67
N ALA A 41 -1.27 -14.92 -15.97
CA ALA A 41 -1.69 -14.18 -17.15
C ALA A 41 -1.20 -12.72 -17.11
N ALA A 42 -1.33 -12.04 -15.96
CA ALA A 42 -0.83 -10.67 -15.79
C ALA A 42 0.69 -10.61 -15.97
N LYS A 43 1.45 -11.55 -15.39
CA LYS A 43 2.90 -11.62 -15.61
C LYS A 43 3.28 -11.88 -17.06
N GLU A 44 2.52 -12.68 -17.78
CA GLU A 44 2.76 -12.91 -19.20
C GLU A 44 2.62 -11.61 -19.99
N GLN A 45 1.58 -10.82 -19.70
CA GLN A 45 1.39 -9.51 -20.33
C GLN A 45 2.55 -8.56 -20.03
N CYS A 46 3.09 -8.57 -18.81
CA CYS A 46 4.25 -7.76 -18.44
C CYS A 46 5.51 -8.06 -19.26
N LYS A 47 5.68 -9.28 -19.82
CA LYS A 47 6.85 -9.63 -20.63
C LYS A 47 6.97 -8.80 -21.91
N THR A 48 5.87 -8.22 -22.39
CA THR A 48 5.86 -7.33 -23.55
C THR A 48 6.47 -5.95 -23.26
N LEU A 49 6.57 -5.59 -21.97
CA LEU A 49 7.15 -4.34 -21.50
C LEU A 49 8.66 -4.48 -21.30
N LYS A 50 9.34 -3.34 -21.17
CA LYS A 50 10.80 -3.27 -21.00
C LYS A 50 11.18 -2.38 -19.82
N SER A 51 12.34 -2.65 -19.23
CA SER A 51 12.93 -1.85 -18.15
C SER A 51 11.95 -1.63 -17.00
N ASN A 52 11.97 -0.47 -16.34
CA ASN A 52 11.13 -0.20 -15.18
C ASN A 52 9.62 -0.35 -15.44
N ALA A 53 9.14 -0.13 -16.67
CA ALA A 53 7.73 -0.38 -17.00
C ALA A 53 7.34 -1.86 -16.83
N LYS A 54 8.28 -2.78 -17.09
CA LYS A 54 8.11 -4.21 -16.82
C LYS A 54 8.11 -4.47 -15.32
N ASP A 55 9.05 -3.88 -14.58
CA ASP A 55 9.19 -4.10 -13.13
C ASP A 55 7.95 -3.61 -12.38
N ILE A 56 7.44 -2.42 -12.71
CA ILE A 56 6.17 -1.88 -12.20
C ILE A 56 5.02 -2.84 -12.50
N CYS A 57 4.91 -3.36 -13.72
CA CYS A 57 3.85 -4.28 -14.11
C CYS A 57 3.92 -5.59 -13.33
N GLU A 58 5.11 -6.18 -13.19
CA GLU A 58 5.29 -7.40 -12.41
C GLU A 58 4.97 -7.19 -10.93
N GLU A 59 5.35 -6.04 -10.35
CA GLU A 59 5.04 -5.73 -8.96
C GLU A 59 3.54 -5.46 -8.74
N GLN A 60 2.86 -4.82 -9.71
CA GLN A 60 1.40 -4.70 -9.71
C GLN A 60 0.72 -6.08 -9.73
N ALA A 61 1.18 -6.99 -10.60
CA ALA A 61 0.64 -8.34 -10.69
C ALA A 61 0.80 -9.12 -9.37
N LYS A 62 2.00 -9.06 -8.77
CA LYS A 62 2.26 -9.66 -7.44
C LYS A 62 1.39 -9.03 -6.35
N GLY A 63 1.21 -7.70 -6.40
CA GLY A 63 0.36 -6.97 -5.46
C GLY A 63 -1.09 -7.45 -5.51
N VAL A 64 -1.65 -7.57 -6.72
CA VAL A 64 -3.01 -8.09 -6.95
C VAL A 64 -3.16 -9.52 -6.43
N GLU A 65 -2.17 -10.39 -6.69
CA GLU A 65 -2.18 -11.78 -6.19
C GLU A 65 -2.23 -11.82 -4.66
N LYS A 66 -1.36 -11.04 -3.98
CA LYS A 66 -1.29 -10.97 -2.51
C LYS A 66 -2.59 -10.42 -1.92
N VAL A 67 -3.14 -9.35 -2.49
CA VAL A 67 -4.40 -8.75 -2.04
C VAL A 67 -5.55 -9.73 -2.22
N SER A 68 -5.68 -10.35 -3.39
CA SER A 68 -6.75 -11.31 -3.67
C SER A 68 -6.67 -12.53 -2.76
N THR A 69 -5.46 -13.00 -2.46
CA THR A 69 -5.24 -14.10 -1.51
C THR A 69 -5.68 -13.72 -0.09
N ALA A 70 -5.35 -12.51 0.36
CA ALA A 70 -5.77 -12.01 1.66
C ALA A 70 -7.31 -11.82 1.72
N GLU A 71 -7.91 -11.31 0.66
CA GLU A 71 -9.37 -11.15 0.54
C GLU A 71 -10.09 -12.48 0.54
N LEU A 72 -9.56 -13.49 -0.16
CA LEU A 72 -10.09 -14.85 -0.11
C LEU A 72 -10.02 -15.41 1.30
N LYS A 73 -8.91 -15.22 2.00
CA LYS A 73 -8.79 -15.66 3.40
C LYS A 73 -9.82 -14.98 4.29
N TYR A 74 -10.04 -13.67 4.12
CA TYR A 74 -11.08 -12.96 4.86
C TYR A 74 -12.50 -13.42 4.50
N LYS A 75 -12.77 -13.78 3.24
CA LYS A 75 -14.06 -14.37 2.83
C LYS A 75 -14.32 -15.73 3.47
N VAL A 76 -13.29 -16.58 3.56
CA VAL A 76 -13.38 -17.92 4.18
C VAL A 76 -13.52 -17.82 5.70
N GLU A 77 -12.78 -16.91 6.31
CA GLU A 77 -12.73 -16.73 7.76
C GLU A 77 -12.80 -15.22 8.10
N PRO A 78 -14.01 -14.65 8.19
CA PRO A 78 -14.18 -13.23 8.49
C PRO A 78 -13.84 -12.97 9.96
N ASN A 79 -12.70 -12.31 10.19
CA ASN A 79 -12.28 -11.81 11.50
C ASN A 79 -11.38 -10.57 11.35
N GLU A 80 -11.15 -9.86 12.44
CA GLU A 80 -10.41 -8.59 12.50
C GLU A 80 -8.98 -8.76 12.00
N LYS A 81 -8.33 -9.87 12.35
CA LYS A 81 -6.97 -10.20 11.93
C LYS A 81 -6.88 -10.40 10.41
N ASN A 82 -7.83 -11.10 9.81
CA ASN A 82 -7.88 -11.32 8.36
C ASN A 82 -8.29 -10.02 7.64
N GLN A 83 -9.13 -9.17 8.24
CA GLN A 83 -9.42 -7.84 7.72
C GLN A 83 -8.18 -6.93 7.73
N TYR A 84 -7.41 -6.97 8.83
CA TYR A 84 -6.13 -6.28 8.91
C TYR A 84 -5.14 -6.82 7.87
N ALA A 85 -5.07 -8.14 7.67
CA ALA A 85 -4.23 -8.75 6.66
C ALA A 85 -4.56 -8.25 5.24
N VAL A 86 -5.85 -8.06 4.91
CA VAL A 86 -6.26 -7.43 3.64
C VAL A 86 -5.74 -6.00 3.52
N ALA A 87 -5.94 -5.18 4.56
CA ALA A 87 -5.48 -3.79 4.56
C ALA A 87 -3.95 -3.69 4.45
N LYS A 88 -3.23 -4.56 5.16
CA LYS A 88 -1.77 -4.68 5.07
C LYS A 88 -1.32 -5.12 3.69
N ALA A 89 -1.96 -6.13 3.09
CA ALA A 89 -1.62 -6.58 1.74
C ALA A 89 -1.81 -5.46 0.70
N LYS A 90 -2.86 -4.64 0.84
CA LYS A 90 -3.09 -3.47 -0.02
C LYS A 90 -1.98 -2.42 0.16
N ALA A 91 -1.65 -2.09 1.40
CA ALA A 91 -0.57 -1.14 1.71
C ALA A 91 0.78 -1.62 1.17
N ASP A 92 1.12 -2.91 1.35
CA ASP A 92 2.36 -3.50 0.86
C ASP A 92 2.41 -3.52 -0.68
N ALA A 93 1.29 -3.82 -1.35
CA ALA A 93 1.19 -3.79 -2.80
C ALA A 93 1.39 -2.37 -3.35
N ASP A 94 0.69 -1.38 -2.79
CA ASP A 94 0.82 0.02 -3.19
C ASP A 94 2.25 0.54 -2.96
N TYR A 95 2.88 0.14 -1.84
CA TYR A 95 4.26 0.49 -1.55
C TYR A 95 5.25 -0.13 -2.52
N GLY A 96 5.09 -1.42 -2.85
CA GLY A 96 5.92 -2.10 -3.84
C GLY A 96 5.88 -1.37 -5.19
N VAL A 97 4.68 -1.09 -5.69
CA VAL A 97 4.49 -0.36 -6.96
C VAL A 97 5.05 1.05 -6.88
N ALA A 98 4.88 1.75 -5.76
CA ALA A 98 5.44 3.09 -5.57
C ALA A 98 6.97 3.09 -5.59
N LYS A 99 7.61 2.06 -5.02
CA LYS A 99 9.07 1.91 -5.09
C LYS A 99 9.58 1.72 -6.51
N GLU A 100 8.98 0.81 -7.28
CA GLU A 100 9.36 0.60 -8.68
C GLU A 100 9.18 1.91 -9.49
N LYS A 101 8.07 2.63 -9.27
CA LYS A 101 7.89 3.97 -9.88
C LYS A 101 8.97 4.97 -9.49
N CYS A 102 9.51 4.87 -8.27
CA CYS A 102 10.61 5.73 -7.84
C CYS A 102 11.93 5.42 -8.56
N ASP A 103 12.07 4.22 -9.15
CA ASP A 103 13.29 3.82 -9.87
C ASP A 103 13.45 4.52 -11.22
N ASP A 104 12.42 5.23 -11.71
CA ASP A 104 12.52 6.15 -12.85
C ASP A 104 13.30 7.44 -12.51
N PHE A 105 13.49 7.74 -11.23
CA PHE A 105 14.21 8.93 -10.78
C PHE A 105 15.68 8.61 -10.43
N SER A 106 16.48 9.66 -10.22
CA SER A 106 17.86 9.53 -9.78
C SER A 106 18.27 10.65 -8.81
N GLY A 107 19.35 10.42 -8.06
CA GLY A 107 19.82 11.33 -7.02
C GLY A 107 18.75 11.62 -5.95
N ASN A 108 18.79 12.82 -5.38
CA ASN A 108 17.86 13.22 -4.31
C ASN A 108 16.37 13.11 -4.71
N SER A 109 16.02 13.26 -5.99
CA SER A 109 14.63 13.09 -6.44
C SER A 109 14.12 11.66 -6.23
N LYS A 110 14.99 10.66 -6.40
CA LYS A 110 14.69 9.25 -6.08
C LYS A 110 14.57 9.04 -4.59
N ASP A 111 15.49 9.59 -3.81
CA ASP A 111 15.48 9.45 -2.35
C ASP A 111 14.19 10.04 -1.75
N VAL A 112 13.81 11.25 -2.16
CA VAL A 112 12.55 11.90 -1.77
C VAL A 112 11.35 11.02 -2.15
N CYS A 113 11.30 10.51 -3.38
CA CYS A 113 10.23 9.61 -3.83
C CYS A 113 10.12 8.37 -2.94
N GLN A 114 11.25 7.72 -2.62
CA GLN A 114 11.26 6.53 -1.76
C GLN A 114 10.81 6.83 -0.33
N LYS A 115 11.17 8.00 0.22
CA LYS A 115 10.69 8.43 1.55
C LYS A 115 9.18 8.69 1.54
N ASP A 116 8.66 9.32 0.48
CA ASP A 116 7.23 9.56 0.33
C ASP A 116 6.44 8.26 0.23
N ALA A 117 6.91 7.33 -0.60
CA ALA A 117 6.32 6.00 -0.73
C ALA A 117 6.29 5.29 0.63
N LYS A 118 7.39 5.38 1.41
CA LYS A 118 7.47 4.80 2.75
C LYS A 118 6.55 5.51 3.74
N ALA A 119 6.42 6.83 3.68
CA ALA A 119 5.52 7.59 4.54
C ALA A 119 4.05 7.23 4.29
N ALA A 120 3.66 7.11 3.01
CA ALA A 120 2.33 6.62 2.63
C ALA A 120 2.09 5.19 3.12
N HIS A 121 3.08 4.30 3.01
CA HIS A 121 3.01 2.92 3.51
C HIS A 121 2.82 2.86 5.03
N VAL A 122 3.64 3.59 5.79
CA VAL A 122 3.52 3.68 7.25
C VAL A 122 2.13 4.20 7.63
N LYS A 123 1.65 5.26 7.00
CA LYS A 123 0.33 5.82 7.28
C LYS A 123 -0.79 4.80 7.03
N ALA A 124 -0.71 4.03 5.95
CA ALA A 124 -1.69 2.99 5.63
C ALA A 124 -1.65 1.84 6.66
N LEU A 125 -0.47 1.36 7.03
CA LEU A 125 -0.30 0.30 8.03
C LEU A 125 -0.79 0.72 9.41
N GLU A 126 -0.43 1.92 9.87
CA GLU A 126 -0.85 2.41 11.16
C GLU A 126 -2.36 2.70 11.20
N SER A 127 -2.95 3.17 10.09
CA SER A 127 -4.41 3.30 9.97
C SER A 127 -5.11 1.94 10.04
N ALA A 128 -4.54 0.92 9.38
CA ALA A 128 -5.04 -0.45 9.45
C ALA A 128 -4.96 -1.01 10.88
N LYS A 129 -3.84 -0.78 11.59
CA LYS A 129 -3.63 -1.20 12.98
C LYS A 129 -4.63 -0.53 13.93
N VAL A 130 -4.87 0.78 13.78
CA VAL A 130 -5.89 1.49 14.55
C VAL A 130 -7.29 0.92 14.29
N SER A 131 -7.61 0.58 13.04
CA SER A 131 -8.89 -0.07 12.72
C SER A 131 -8.99 -1.46 13.33
N GLU A 132 -7.91 -2.25 13.34
CA GLU A 132 -7.89 -3.58 13.96
C GLU A 132 -8.18 -3.49 15.45
N VAL A 133 -7.43 -2.66 16.19
CA VAL A 133 -7.63 -2.44 17.63
C VAL A 133 -9.04 -1.90 17.92
N ARG A 134 -9.57 -1.00 17.09
CA ARG A 134 -10.92 -0.45 17.28
C ARG A 134 -12.02 -1.51 17.11
N LYS A 135 -11.79 -2.52 16.28
CA LYS A 135 -12.77 -3.57 15.97
C LYS A 135 -12.66 -4.78 16.89
N ASP A 136 -11.54 -4.93 17.60
CA ASP A 136 -11.39 -5.95 18.64
C ASP A 136 -12.43 -5.72 19.76
N PRO A 137 -13.35 -6.67 20.01
CA PRO A 137 -14.37 -6.55 21.05
C PRO A 137 -13.78 -6.46 22.47
N SER A 138 -12.52 -6.83 22.65
CA SER A 138 -11.80 -6.80 23.93
C SER A 138 -11.10 -5.46 24.19
N ALA A 139 -11.00 -4.58 23.19
CA ALA A 139 -10.23 -3.35 23.28
C ALA A 139 -10.91 -2.31 24.18
N LYS A 140 -10.12 -1.69 25.06
CA LYS A 140 -10.57 -0.60 25.93
C LYS A 140 -10.40 0.75 25.22
N PRO A 141 -11.11 1.81 25.66
CA PRO A 141 -10.89 3.16 25.15
C PRO A 141 -9.42 3.62 25.18
N GLY A 142 -8.67 3.21 26.21
CA GLY A 142 -7.24 3.47 26.33
C GLY A 142 -6.37 2.80 25.26
N ASP A 143 -6.71 1.58 24.84
CA ASP A 143 -5.97 0.85 23.80
C ASP A 143 -6.14 1.52 22.44
N ILE A 144 -7.36 1.98 22.14
CA ILE A 144 -7.66 2.73 20.92
C ILE A 144 -6.94 4.09 20.94
N ALA A 145 -6.91 4.78 22.09
CA ALA A 145 -6.19 6.05 22.23
C ALA A 145 -4.68 5.87 22.03
N ASN A 146 -4.09 4.83 22.64
CA ASN A 146 -2.66 4.50 22.46
C ASN A 146 -2.34 4.14 21.01
N ALA A 147 -3.16 3.30 20.37
CA ALA A 147 -2.96 2.95 18.96
C ALA A 147 -3.02 4.20 18.05
N ARG A 148 -3.93 5.15 18.31
CA ARG A 148 -4.00 6.43 17.58
C ARG A 148 -2.78 7.31 17.83
N LYS A 149 -2.29 7.35 19.07
CA LYS A 149 -1.09 8.12 19.43
C LYS A 149 0.14 7.55 18.71
N ASP A 150 0.37 6.24 18.81
CA ASP A 150 1.45 5.53 18.13
C ASP A 150 1.40 5.74 16.61
N ALA A 151 0.20 5.62 16.03
CA ALA A 151 -0.02 5.85 14.61
C ALA A 151 0.35 7.27 14.20
N SER A 152 -0.04 8.26 15.00
CA SER A 152 0.29 9.67 14.76
C SER A 152 1.78 9.94 14.89
N GLU A 153 2.45 9.38 15.90
CA GLU A 153 3.90 9.52 16.10
C GLU A 153 4.69 8.96 14.94
N LYS A 154 4.41 7.72 14.52
CA LYS A 154 5.10 7.08 13.39
C LYS A 154 4.80 7.76 12.06
N THR A 155 3.58 8.22 11.85
CA THR A 155 3.22 8.96 10.63
C THR A 155 4.01 10.27 10.56
N ARG A 156 4.05 11.05 11.67
CA ARG A 156 4.84 12.28 11.75
C ARG A 156 6.33 12.03 11.56
N GLU A 157 6.86 10.95 12.15
CA GLU A 157 8.27 10.57 11.97
C GLU A 157 8.59 10.23 10.50
N ALA A 158 7.71 9.48 9.83
CA ALA A 158 7.90 9.14 8.43
C ALA A 158 7.78 10.37 7.51
N ASP A 159 6.79 11.23 7.75
CA ASP A 159 6.62 12.49 7.04
C ASP A 159 7.80 13.45 7.27
N TYR A 160 8.34 13.51 8.49
CA TYR A 160 9.56 14.26 8.79
C TYR A 160 10.76 13.73 8.02
N LYS A 161 10.96 12.42 7.97
CA LYS A 161 12.07 11.83 7.21
C LYS A 161 11.96 12.21 5.73
N ALA A 162 10.76 12.24 5.17
CA ALA A 162 10.53 12.67 3.80
C ALA A 162 10.75 14.18 3.61
N ALA A 163 10.35 15.02 4.57
CA ALA A 163 10.57 16.46 4.53
C ALA A 163 12.06 16.81 4.68
N LYS A 164 12.78 16.12 5.58
CA LYS A 164 14.20 16.29 5.78
C LYS A 164 15.00 15.95 4.52
N GLU A 165 14.64 14.86 3.84
CA GLU A 165 15.27 14.46 2.58
C GLU A 165 15.17 15.55 1.50
N ARG A 166 14.05 16.28 1.47
CA ARG A 166 13.88 17.42 0.55
C ARG A 166 14.79 18.62 0.86
N CYS A 167 15.32 18.70 2.08
CA CYS A 167 16.29 19.73 2.46
C CYS A 167 17.71 19.40 2.02
N ASP A 168 17.99 18.16 1.60
CA ASP A 168 19.36 17.72 1.32
C ASP A 168 20.08 18.42 0.16
N PRO A 169 19.40 18.92 -0.88
CA PRO A 169 20.02 19.74 -1.91
C PRO A 169 20.49 21.13 -1.42
N LEU A 170 20.04 21.57 -0.24
CA LEU A 170 20.42 22.87 0.32
C LEU A 170 21.77 22.78 1.05
N SER A 171 22.36 23.93 1.37
CA SER A 171 23.60 24.02 2.16
C SER A 171 23.58 25.23 3.11
N GLY A 172 24.45 25.20 4.13
CA GLY A 172 24.58 26.26 5.13
C GLY A 172 23.26 26.58 5.85
N ASP A 173 23.09 27.86 6.19
CA ASP A 173 21.92 28.38 6.92
C ASP A 173 20.58 28.01 6.27
N ALA A 174 20.53 27.89 4.93
CA ALA A 174 19.32 27.50 4.23
C ALA A 174 18.92 26.05 4.54
N LYS A 175 19.89 25.12 4.62
CA LYS A 175 19.62 23.74 5.00
C LYS A 175 19.18 23.65 6.45
N ASP A 176 19.85 24.36 7.34
CA ASP A 176 19.54 24.36 8.76
C ASP A 176 18.14 24.92 9.03
N ALA A 177 17.76 26.01 8.37
CA ALA A 177 16.42 26.57 8.43
C ALA A 177 15.36 25.59 7.90
N CYS A 178 15.62 24.91 6.79
CA CYS A 178 14.72 23.90 6.22
C CYS A 178 14.48 22.72 7.18
N VAL A 179 15.56 22.17 7.76
CA VAL A 179 15.46 21.05 8.71
C VAL A 179 14.77 21.50 10.01
N ALA A 180 15.06 22.70 10.51
CA ALA A 180 14.39 23.26 11.67
C ALA A 180 12.89 23.44 11.43
N ASP A 181 12.48 23.89 10.24
CA ASP A 181 11.08 23.99 9.87
C ASP A 181 10.39 22.62 9.80
N ALA A 182 11.04 21.64 9.18
CA ALA A 182 10.54 20.27 9.15
C ALA A 182 10.32 19.71 10.56
N LYS A 183 11.27 19.91 11.49
CA LYS A 183 11.12 19.50 12.90
C LYS A 183 9.91 20.15 13.57
N ARG A 184 9.75 21.47 13.43
CA ARG A 184 8.59 22.19 13.99
C ARG A 184 7.28 21.67 13.43
N ARG A 185 7.21 21.45 12.10
CA ARG A 185 6.00 21.00 11.41
C ARG A 185 5.56 19.61 11.87
N PHE A 186 6.49 18.70 12.12
CA PHE A 186 6.20 17.30 12.46
C PHE A 186 6.39 16.97 13.94
N GLY A 187 6.70 17.95 14.78
CA GLY A 187 6.89 17.78 16.21
C GLY A 187 8.00 16.77 16.54
N GLN A 188 9.17 16.97 15.93
CA GLN A 188 10.36 16.11 16.06
C GLN A 188 11.49 16.79 16.83
#